data_AF-A0A955PQ58-F1
#
_entry.id   AF-A0A955PQ58-F1
#
_cell.length_a   1.000
_cell.length_b   1.000
_cell.length_c   1.000
_cell.angle_alpha   90.00
_cell.angle_beta   90.00
_cell.angle_gamma   90.00
#
_symmetry.space_group_name_H-M   'P 1'
#
loop_
_entity.id
_entity.type
_entity.pdbx_description
1 polymer ?
#
loop_
_entity_poly.entity_id
_entity_poly.type
_entity_poly.pdbx_seq_one_letter_code
_entity_poly.pdbx_strand_id
1 'polypeptide(L)'
;MTKSAVVHARIEPETKKKAEEVLSTLGLTPTEAIRLFYHQISLRGGLPFNILIPNEKTARTLDKSYRGEEVETFESPEEMFESWNR
;
A
#
# COMPACT_ATOMS: atom_id res chain seq x y z
N MET A 1 -25.89 12.55 -21.71
CA MET A 1 -24.48 12.86 -22.08
C MET A 1 -23.61 12.64 -20.86
N THR A 2 -23.03 11.45 -20.70
CA THR A 2 -22.05 11.17 -19.64
C THR A 2 -20.78 11.95 -19.94
N LYS A 3 -20.45 12.95 -19.11
CA LYS A 3 -19.25 13.77 -19.28
C LYS A 3 -18.01 12.89 -19.04
N SER A 4 -17.24 12.63 -20.08
CA SER A 4 -15.92 12.00 -19.96
C SER A 4 -14.88 13.03 -19.54
N ALA A 5 -14.07 12.71 -18.53
CA ALA A 5 -12.89 13.49 -18.14
C ALA A 5 -11.62 12.80 -18.66
N VAL A 6 -10.63 13.58 -19.06
CA VAL A 6 -9.33 13.08 -19.55
C VAL A 6 -8.29 13.20 -18.44
N VAL A 7 -7.48 12.14 -18.28
CA VAL A 7 -6.36 12.12 -17.34
C VAL A 7 -5.05 12.16 -18.13
N HIS A 8 -4.22 13.17 -17.87
CA HIS A 8 -2.88 13.30 -18.45
C HIS A 8 -1.82 13.30 -17.35
N ALA A 9 -0.84 12.40 -17.46
CA ALA A 9 0.29 12.33 -16.54
C ALA A 9 1.58 12.09 -17.32
N ARG A 10 2.68 12.74 -16.89
CA ARG A 10 4.02 12.44 -17.39
C ARG A 10 4.62 11.31 -16.58
N ILE A 11 5.29 10.39 -17.26
CA ILE A 11 5.98 9.25 -16.67
C ILE A 11 7.31 9.07 -17.39
N GLU A 12 8.30 8.56 -16.65
CA GLU A 12 9.60 8.21 -17.22
C GLU A 12 9.44 7.05 -18.23
N PRO A 13 10.10 7.10 -19.41
CA PRO A 13 9.88 6.13 -20.49
C PRO A 13 10.12 4.66 -20.09
N GLU A 14 11.16 4.37 -19.33
CA GLU A 14 11.46 3.00 -18.90
C GLU A 14 10.40 2.48 -17.92
N THR A 15 9.94 3.33 -17.01
CA THR A 15 8.86 3.04 -16.07
C THR A 15 7.56 2.73 -16.81
N LYS A 16 7.24 3.53 -17.85
CA LYS A 16 6.08 3.27 -18.72
C LYS A 16 6.18 1.90 -19.38
N LYS A 17 7.32 1.62 -20.02
CA LYS A 17 7.52 0.38 -20.75
C LYS A 17 7.37 -0.86 -19.85
N LYS A 18 8.03 -0.85 -18.69
CA LYS A 18 7.92 -1.93 -17.70
C LYS A 18 6.48 -2.15 -17.23
N ALA A 19 5.75 -1.08 -16.95
CA ALA A 19 4.35 -1.17 -16.55
C ALA A 19 3.47 -1.76 -17.67
N GLU A 20 3.67 -1.35 -18.92
CA GLU A 20 2.93 -1.86 -20.07
C GLU A 20 3.19 -3.35 -20.35
N GLU A 21 4.42 -3.83 -20.14
CA GLU A 21 4.75 -5.27 -20.24
C GLU A 21 4.00 -6.12 -19.20
N VAL A 22 3.93 -5.63 -17.95
CA VAL A 22 3.16 -6.29 -16.88
C VAL A 22 1.67 -6.28 -17.21
N LEU A 23 1.12 -5.13 -17.62
CA LEU A 23 -0.29 -5.00 -17.98
C LEU A 23 -0.67 -5.91 -19.15
N SER A 24 0.20 -6.03 -20.17
CA SER A 24 0.01 -6.95 -21.29
C SER A 24 -0.06 -8.40 -20.82
N THR A 25 0.77 -8.79 -19.86
CA THR A 25 0.75 -10.14 -19.27
C THR A 25 -0.57 -10.42 -18.54
N LEU A 26 -1.16 -9.38 -17.93
CA LEU A 26 -2.45 -9.44 -17.25
C LEU A 26 -3.65 -9.29 -18.21
N GLY A 27 -3.42 -9.06 -19.50
CA GLY A 27 -4.48 -8.83 -20.49
C GLY A 27 -5.19 -7.48 -20.32
N LEU A 28 -4.52 -6.49 -19.74
CA LEU A 28 -5.07 -5.16 -19.47
C LEU A 28 -4.42 -4.11 -20.36
N THR A 29 -5.24 -3.17 -20.85
CA THR A 29 -4.73 -1.93 -21.45
C THR A 29 -4.33 -0.93 -20.36
N PRO A 30 -3.42 0.03 -20.66
CA PRO A 30 -3.10 1.12 -19.74
C PRO A 30 -4.32 1.93 -19.31
N THR A 31 -5.28 2.13 -20.22
CA THR A 31 -6.51 2.86 -19.92
C THR A 31 -7.39 2.10 -18.94
N GLU A 32 -7.51 0.78 -19.06
CA GLU A 32 -8.26 -0.04 -18.09
C GLU A 32 -7.58 -0.03 -16.73
N ALA A 33 -6.25 -0.14 -16.68
CA ALA A 33 -5.50 -0.06 -15.43
C ALA A 33 -5.73 1.27 -14.69
N ILE A 34 -5.70 2.39 -15.41
CA ILE A 34 -6.00 3.71 -14.83
C ILE A 34 -7.45 3.79 -14.35
N ARG A 35 -8.43 3.28 -15.12
CA ARG A 35 -9.84 3.27 -14.68
C ARG A 35 -10.02 2.43 -13.40
N LEU A 36 -9.39 1.26 -13.33
CA LEU A 36 -9.41 0.39 -12.15
C LEU A 36 -8.79 1.07 -10.93
N PHE A 37 -7.68 1.78 -11.12
CA PHE A 37 -7.03 2.56 -10.06
C PHE A 37 -7.99 3.59 -9.45
N TYR A 38 -8.65 4.41 -10.28
CA TYR A 38 -9.64 5.37 -9.79
C TYR A 38 -10.84 4.69 -9.11
N HIS A 39 -11.31 3.57 -9.66
CA HIS A 39 -12.43 2.83 -9.06
C HIS A 39 -12.07 2.30 -7.67
N GLN A 40 -10.85 1.76 -7.49
CA GLN A 40 -10.41 1.30 -6.19
C GLN A 40 -10.25 2.45 -5.18
N ILE A 41 -9.78 3.62 -5.62
CA ILE A 41 -9.73 4.81 -4.75
C ILE A 41 -11.12 5.17 -4.24
N SER A 42 -12.08 5.28 -5.15
CA SER A 42 -13.46 5.61 -4.79
C SER A 42 -14.11 4.54 -3.92
N LEU A 43 -13.84 3.26 -4.17
CA LEU A 43 -14.40 2.14 -3.41
C LEU A 43 -13.85 2.06 -1.99
N ARG A 44 -12.54 2.28 -1.81
CA ARG A 44 -11.84 2.10 -0.52
C ARG A 44 -11.75 3.38 0.31
N GLY A 45 -11.98 4.55 -0.28
CA GLY A 45 -11.74 5.83 0.39
C GLY A 45 -10.25 6.11 0.65
N GLY A 46 -9.36 5.50 -0.13
CA GLY A 46 -7.91 5.58 0.05
C GLY A 46 -7.15 4.96 -1.12
N LEU A 47 -5.82 5.04 -1.14
CA LEU A 47 -5.05 4.43 -2.23
C LEU A 47 -5.19 2.89 -2.23
N PRO A 48 -5.19 2.26 -3.42
CA PRO A 48 -5.32 0.81 -3.56
C PRO A 48 -4.06 0.02 -3.21
N PHE A 49 -3.09 0.68 -2.60
CA PHE A 49 -1.85 0.10 -2.11
C PHE A 49 -1.51 0.74 -0.77
N ASN A 50 -0.76 0.03 0.05
CA ASN A 50 -0.37 0.50 1.37
C ASN A 50 0.58 1.69 1.26
N ILE A 51 0.16 2.86 1.71
CA ILE A 51 1.04 4.01 1.90
C ILE A 51 1.57 3.93 3.32
N LEU A 52 2.70 3.25 3.50
CA LEU A 52 3.37 3.19 4.79
C LEU A 52 4.49 4.24 4.79
N ILE A 53 4.14 5.48 5.12
CA ILE A 53 5.13 6.40 5.68
C ILE A 53 4.89 6.35 7.18
N PRO A 54 5.64 5.53 7.93
CA PRO A 54 5.50 5.51 9.37
C PRO A 54 5.77 6.91 9.91
N ASN A 55 4.88 7.42 10.76
CA ASN A 55 5.17 8.64 11.51
C ASN A 55 6.41 8.42 12.39
N GLU A 56 7.01 9.51 12.90
CA GLU A 56 8.26 9.43 13.67
C GLU A 56 8.20 8.40 14.82
N LYS A 57 7.07 8.35 15.54
CA LYS A 57 6.85 7.38 16.62
C LYS A 57 6.86 5.94 16.09
N THR A 58 6.07 5.66 15.05
CA THR A 58 6.01 4.33 14.42
C THR A 58 7.35 3.91 13.84
N ALA A 59 8.07 4.82 13.18
CA ALA A 59 9.38 4.55 12.59
C ALA A 59 10.38 4.19 13.70
N ARG A 60 10.42 4.96 14.78
CA ARG A 60 11.28 4.71 15.94
C ARG A 60 10.93 3.40 16.65
N THR A 61 9.66 3.10 16.86
CA THR A 61 9.23 1.84 17.50
C THR A 61 9.61 0.63 16.65
N LEU A 62 9.42 0.69 15.33
CA LEU A 62 9.84 -0.39 14.43
C LEU A 62 11.36 -0.59 14.46
N ASP A 63 12.15 0.49 14.41
CA ASP A 63 13.61 0.45 14.49
C ASP A 63 14.12 -0.18 15.79
N LYS A 64 13.54 0.20 16.95
CA LYS A 64 13.83 -0.44 18.24
C LYS A 64 13.48 -1.93 18.23
N SER A 65 12.29 -2.27 17.75
CA SER A 65 11.81 -3.66 17.69
C SER A 65 12.72 -4.54 16.82
N TYR A 66 13.19 -4.05 15.67
CA TYR A 66 14.15 -4.77 14.82
C TYR A 66 15.50 -5.00 15.49
N ARG A 67 15.88 -4.16 16.46
CA ARG A 67 17.07 -4.35 17.30
C ARG A 67 16.82 -5.21 18.55
N GLY A 68 15.59 -5.69 18.74
CA GLY A 68 15.19 -6.43 19.95
C GLY A 68 15.04 -5.54 21.19
N GLU A 69 14.96 -4.23 21.03
CA GLU A 69 14.71 -3.28 22.11
C GLU A 69 13.20 -3.12 22.34
N GLU A 70 12.77 -3.09 23.61
CA GLU A 70 11.35 -2.90 23.99
C GLU A 70 10.43 -3.97 23.35
N VAL A 71 10.95 -5.19 23.15
CA VAL A 71 10.19 -6.36 22.67
C VAL A 71 9.99 -7.35 23.82
N GLU A 72 8.75 -7.77 24.02
CA GLU A 72 8.37 -8.82 24.96
C GLU A 72 8.05 -10.11 24.17
N THR A 73 8.46 -11.26 24.71
CA THR A 73 8.18 -12.58 24.15
C THR A 73 7.33 -13.37 25.13
N PHE A 74 6.37 -14.13 24.61
CA PHE A 74 5.43 -14.92 25.40
C PHE A 74 5.42 -16.35 24.89
N GLU A 75 5.14 -17.31 25.76
CA GLU A 75 5.06 -18.74 25.40
C GLU A 75 3.70 -19.11 24.78
N SER A 76 2.69 -18.24 24.96
CA SER A 76 1.34 -18.43 24.43
C SER A 76 0.63 -17.10 24.10
N PRO A 77 -0.35 -17.11 23.19
CA PRO A 77 -1.22 -15.96 22.96
C PRO A 77 -1.98 -15.50 24.21
N GLU A 78 -2.37 -16.44 25.09
CA GLU A 78 -3.08 -16.15 26.34
C GLU A 78 -2.24 -15.28 27.28
N GLU A 79 -0.97 -15.64 27.48
CA GLU A 79 -0.01 -14.87 28.29
C GLU A 79 0.21 -13.46 27.71
N MET A 80 0.31 -13.36 26.38
CA MET A 80 0.42 -12.07 25.69
C MET A 80 -0.79 -11.18 25.96
N PHE A 81 -2.02 -11.71 25.86
CA PHE A 81 -3.24 -10.91 26.08
C PHE A 81 -3.41 -10.48 27.55
N GLU A 82 -2.98 -11.29 28.51
CA GLU A 82 -2.99 -10.92 29.93
C GLU A 82 -2.06 -9.73 30.22
N SER A 83 -0.94 -9.62 29.51
CA SER A 83 0.02 -8.50 29.69
C SER A 83 -0.58 -7.13 29.33
N TRP A 84 -1.55 -7.07 28.41
CA TRP A 84 -2.17 -5.82 27.94
C TRP A 84 -3.20 -5.24 28.91
N ASN A 85 -3.67 -6.04 29.87
CA ASN A 85 -4.67 -5.65 30.86
C ASN A 85 -4.05 -5.22 32.20
N ARG A 86 -2.72 -5.04 32.26
CA ARG A 86 -1.99 -4.61 33.46
C ARG A 86 -1.90 -3.09 33.58
#